data_AF-A0A847ZQZ4-F1
#
_entry.id   AF-A0A847ZQZ4-F1
#
_cell.length_a   1.000
_cell.length_b   1.000
_cell.length_c   1.000
_cell.angle_alpha   90.00
_cell.angle_beta   90.00
_cell.angle_gamma   90.00
#
_symmetry.space_group_name_H-M   'P 1'
#
loop_
_entity.id
_entity.type
_entity.pdbx_description
1 polymer ?
#
loop_
_entity_poly.entity_id
_entity_poly.type
_entity_poly.pdbx_seq_one_letter_code
_entity_poly.pdbx_strand_id
1 'polypeptide(L)'
;MTTQLLPVTSAKRIGRLARIAEAIAMAAIIGVLLYVVYVAVFPAELRAMMLLGIPSPITEPPVWVFGLASLLTAIPAGLFVVSMWQVRKLFRYLAQGSFADAGFTTTLRRLGWLAVCGGVVGFAVRTLVPLLMPVANPPGQKMLIIEFNSGQVASLIMGLLFLVFTHVFAEVTRMAEENRSFI
;
A
#
# COMPACT_ATOMS: atom_id res chain seq x y z
N MET A 1 36.55 -16.88 -10.29
CA MET A 1 35.53 -17.90 -9.99
C MET A 1 35.27 -17.93 -8.49
N THR A 2 34.28 -17.17 -8.03
CA THR A 2 33.76 -17.25 -6.65
C THR A 2 32.24 -17.12 -6.74
N THR A 3 31.63 -18.18 -7.26
CA THR A 3 30.20 -18.42 -7.10
C THR A 3 29.98 -18.61 -5.60
N GLN A 4 29.68 -17.54 -4.86
CA GLN A 4 29.14 -17.67 -3.51
C GLN A 4 27.78 -18.34 -3.63
N LEU A 5 27.82 -19.68 -3.67
CA LEU A 5 26.69 -20.56 -3.46
C LEU A 5 26.20 -20.26 -2.05
N LEU A 6 25.11 -19.51 -1.94
CA LEU A 6 24.32 -19.52 -0.72
C LEU A 6 24.10 -21.00 -0.36
N PRO A 7 24.42 -21.44 0.88
CA PRO A 7 24.26 -22.82 1.26
C PRO A 7 22.81 -23.26 0.96
N VAL A 8 22.63 -24.45 0.39
CA VAL A 8 21.35 -24.96 -0.14
C VAL A 8 20.20 -24.86 0.88
N THR A 9 20.54 -24.91 2.18
CA THR A 9 19.62 -24.70 3.30
C THR A 9 19.07 -23.27 3.38
N SER A 10 19.89 -22.25 3.13
CA SER A 10 19.49 -20.84 3.07
C SER A 10 18.58 -20.58 1.88
N ALA A 11 18.87 -21.16 0.71
CA ALA A 11 18.03 -21.04 -0.49
C ALA A 11 16.62 -21.63 -0.28
N LYS A 12 16.52 -22.83 0.32
CA LYS A 12 15.22 -23.45 0.65
C LYS A 12 14.43 -22.65 1.70
N ARG A 13 15.10 -22.09 2.71
CA ARG A 13 14.46 -21.25 3.74
C ARG A 13 13.90 -19.96 3.13
N ILE A 14 14.67 -19.28 2.28
CA ILE A 14 14.23 -18.07 1.56
C ILE A 14 13.01 -18.39 0.70
N GLY A 15 13.05 -19.47 -0.08
CA GLY A 15 11.91 -19.87 -0.92
C GLY A 15 10.64 -20.23 -0.13
N ARG A 16 10.76 -20.79 1.09
CA ARG A 16 9.61 -21.04 1.96
C ARG A 16 9.03 -19.76 2.55
N LEU A 17 9.89 -18.88 3.07
CA LEU A 17 9.46 -17.59 3.62
C LEU A 17 8.79 -16.72 2.56
N ALA A 18 9.35 -16.69 1.35
CA ALA A 18 8.77 -15.96 0.22
C ALA A 18 7.38 -16.48 -0.17
N ARG A 19 7.17 -17.80 -0.20
CA ARG A 19 5.84 -18.39 -0.47
C ARG A 19 4.82 -18.10 0.62
N ILE A 20 5.23 -18.13 1.89
CA ILE A 20 4.36 -17.75 3.02
C ILE A 20 3.97 -16.28 2.90
N ALA A 21 4.93 -15.41 2.61
CA ALA A 21 4.67 -13.98 2.44
C ALA A 21 3.77 -13.67 1.23
N GLU A 22 3.92 -14.40 0.12
CA GLU A 22 2.97 -14.35 -1.00
C GLU A 22 1.56 -14.76 -0.58
N ALA A 23 1.40 -15.85 0.18
CA ALA A 23 0.11 -16.31 0.65
C ALA A 23 -0.55 -15.29 1.60
N ILE A 24 0.24 -14.68 2.49
CA ILE A 24 -0.22 -13.61 3.39
C ILE A 24 -0.67 -12.39 2.57
N ALA A 25 0.09 -11.97 1.56
CA ALA A 25 -0.30 -10.85 0.70
C ALA A 25 -1.62 -11.14 -0.03
N MET A 26 -1.82 -12.39 -0.49
CA MET A 26 -3.07 -12.81 -1.13
C MET A 26 -4.24 -12.81 -0.14
N ALA A 27 -4.05 -13.36 1.06
CA ALA A 27 -5.06 -13.36 2.12
C ALA A 27 -5.44 -11.92 2.51
N ALA A 28 -4.46 -11.01 2.58
CA ALA A 28 -4.71 -9.59 2.85
C ALA A 28 -5.56 -8.91 1.75
N ILE A 29 -5.29 -9.21 0.48
CA ILE A 29 -6.13 -8.73 -0.64
C ILE A 29 -7.56 -9.23 -0.50
N ILE A 30 -7.74 -10.54 -0.28
CA ILE A 30 -9.07 -11.14 -0.14
C ILE A 30 -9.80 -10.52 1.06
N GLY A 31 -9.12 -10.38 2.20
CA GLY A 31 -9.68 -9.77 3.40
C GLY A 31 -10.16 -8.34 3.16
N VAL A 32 -9.35 -7.50 2.49
CA VAL A 32 -9.76 -6.12 2.16
C VAL A 32 -10.93 -6.09 1.17
N LEU A 33 -10.94 -6.95 0.16
CA LEU A 33 -12.06 -7.00 -0.79
C LEU A 33 -13.36 -7.44 -0.11
N LEU A 34 -13.30 -8.47 0.76
CA LEU A 34 -14.45 -8.90 1.55
C LEU A 34 -14.95 -7.79 2.48
N TYR A 35 -14.04 -7.05 3.10
CA TYR A 35 -14.39 -5.91 3.95
C TYR A 35 -15.05 -4.78 3.16
N VAL A 36 -14.52 -4.43 1.98
CA VAL A 36 -15.14 -3.42 1.09
C VAL A 36 -16.54 -3.85 0.67
N VAL A 37 -16.74 -5.12 0.30
CA VAL A 37 -18.07 -5.66 -0.05
C VAL A 37 -19.01 -5.61 1.16
N TYR A 38 -18.56 -6.03 2.35
CA TYR A 38 -19.34 -5.96 3.58
C TYR A 38 -19.84 -4.53 3.85
N VAL A 39 -18.91 -3.56 3.86
CA VAL A 39 -19.24 -2.16 4.14
C VAL A 39 -20.13 -1.54 3.04
N ALA A 40 -20.00 -1.97 1.79
CA ALA A 40 -20.87 -1.53 0.70
C ALA A 40 -22.31 -2.07 0.81
N VAL A 41 -22.49 -3.27 1.36
CA VAL A 41 -23.81 -3.88 1.60
C VAL A 41 -24.48 -3.27 2.84
N PHE A 42 -23.70 -2.88 3.85
CA PHE A 42 -24.20 -2.32 5.12
C PHE A 42 -23.83 -0.83 5.25
N PRO A 43 -24.66 0.10 4.74
CA PRO A 43 -24.33 1.53 4.71
C PRO A 43 -24.21 2.16 6.10
N ALA A 44 -24.83 1.57 7.14
CA ALA A 44 -24.66 1.99 8.52
C ALA A 44 -23.21 1.81 9.01
N GLU A 45 -22.55 0.72 8.62
CA GLU A 45 -21.15 0.45 8.95
C GLU A 45 -20.21 1.38 8.20
N LEU A 46 -20.51 1.68 6.93
CA LEU A 46 -19.77 2.67 6.14
C LEU A 46 -19.84 4.06 6.79
N ARG A 47 -21.03 4.47 7.23
CA ARG A 47 -21.24 5.70 7.98
C ARG A 47 -20.43 5.69 9.29
N ALA A 48 -20.52 4.61 10.07
CA ALA A 48 -19.78 4.49 11.33
C ALA A 48 -18.26 4.59 11.12
N MET A 49 -17.73 3.94 10.07
CA MET A 49 -16.33 4.02 9.69
C MET A 49 -15.91 5.45 9.32
N MET A 50 -16.73 6.18 8.56
CA MET A 50 -16.44 7.57 8.17
C MET A 50 -16.49 8.56 9.33
N LEU A 51 -17.29 8.25 10.35
CA LEU A 51 -17.45 9.08 11.55
C LEU A 51 -16.50 8.67 12.68
N LEU A 52 -15.68 7.63 12.48
CA LEU A 52 -14.73 7.17 13.47
C LEU A 52 -13.75 8.30 13.83
N GLY A 53 -13.79 8.75 15.07
CA GLY A 53 -12.94 9.86 15.55
C GLY A 53 -13.52 11.26 15.32
N ILE A 54 -14.76 11.38 14.85
CA ILE A 54 -15.47 12.64 14.63
C ILE A 54 -16.70 12.69 15.55
N PRO A 55 -17.03 13.83 16.18
CA PRO A 55 -18.34 14.01 16.80
C PRO A 55 -19.46 13.75 15.79
N SER A 56 -20.47 12.96 16.18
CA SER A 56 -21.59 12.62 15.29
C SER A 56 -22.20 13.88 14.66
N PRO A 57 -22.43 13.89 13.32
CA PRO A 57 -23.05 15.01 12.66
C PRO A 57 -24.43 15.28 13.25
N ILE A 58 -24.76 16.56 13.41
CA ILE A 58 -26.07 16.98 13.93
C ILE A 58 -27.12 16.91 12.81
N THR A 59 -26.68 17.11 11.56
CA THR A 59 -27.52 16.96 10.36
C THR A 59 -26.98 15.82 9.52
N GLU A 60 -27.87 14.96 9.01
CA GLU A 60 -27.45 13.91 8.09
C GLU A 60 -26.82 14.51 6.82
N PRO A 61 -25.66 13.99 6.37
CA PRO A 61 -25.04 14.49 5.16
C PRO A 61 -25.93 14.22 3.94
N PRO A 62 -26.02 15.15 2.99
CA PRO A 62 -26.72 14.94 1.72
C PRO A 62 -26.21 13.69 1.00
N VAL A 63 -27.09 13.00 0.26
CA VAL A 63 -26.77 11.75 -0.44
C VAL A 63 -25.54 11.90 -1.35
N TRP A 64 -25.38 13.03 -2.04
CA TRP A 64 -24.23 13.28 -2.91
C TRP A 64 -22.91 13.43 -2.12
N VAL A 65 -22.95 14.03 -0.92
CA VAL A 65 -21.79 14.14 -0.02
C VAL A 65 -21.37 12.77 0.47
N PHE A 66 -22.35 11.97 0.89
CA PHE A 66 -22.11 10.60 1.33
C PHE A 66 -21.53 9.73 0.20
N GLY A 67 -22.07 9.85 -1.01
CA GLY A 67 -21.53 9.18 -2.20
C GLY A 67 -20.09 9.58 -2.50
N LEU A 68 -19.79 10.88 -2.49
CA LEU A 68 -18.43 11.39 -2.70
C LEU A 68 -17.46 10.89 -1.63
N ALA A 69 -17.84 10.96 -0.35
CA ALA A 69 -17.02 10.45 0.74
C ALA A 69 -16.77 8.94 0.59
N SER A 70 -17.78 8.17 0.18
CA SER A 70 -17.67 6.73 -0.10
C SER A 70 -16.63 6.45 -1.17
N LEU A 71 -16.67 7.20 -2.28
CA LEU A 71 -15.68 7.07 -3.34
C LEU A 71 -14.27 7.42 -2.85
N LEU A 72 -14.11 8.48 -2.06
CA LEU A 72 -12.81 8.86 -1.48
C LEU A 72 -12.27 7.78 -0.55
N THR A 73 -13.11 7.15 0.27
CA THR A 73 -12.71 6.05 1.16
C THR A 73 -12.34 4.76 0.43
N ALA A 74 -12.81 4.56 -0.81
CA ALA A 74 -12.46 3.40 -1.62
C ALA A 74 -11.05 3.50 -2.24
N ILE A 75 -10.52 4.71 -2.44
CA ILE A 75 -9.21 4.91 -3.09
C ILE A 75 -8.06 4.25 -2.31
N PRO A 76 -7.91 4.44 -0.98
CA PRO A 76 -6.87 3.76 -0.21
C PRO A 76 -6.98 2.23 -0.26
N ALA A 77 -8.20 1.67 -0.29
CA ALA A 77 -8.41 0.24 -0.41
C ALA A 77 -7.91 -0.29 -1.76
N GLY A 78 -8.19 0.43 -2.86
CA GLY A 78 -7.65 0.10 -4.18
C GLY A 78 -6.12 0.15 -4.23
N LEU A 79 -5.52 1.20 -3.67
CA LEU A 79 -4.06 1.32 -3.54
C LEU A 79 -3.45 0.16 -2.74
N PHE A 80 -4.09 -0.24 -1.65
CA PHE A 80 -3.66 -1.38 -0.86
C PHE A 80 -3.64 -2.67 -1.68
N VAL A 81 -4.72 -2.96 -2.42
CA VAL A 81 -4.83 -4.15 -3.27
C VAL A 81 -3.72 -4.17 -4.33
N VAL A 82 -3.51 -3.06 -5.04
CA VAL A 82 -2.46 -2.96 -6.06
C VAL A 82 -1.06 -3.11 -5.43
N SER A 83 -0.83 -2.52 -4.25
CA SER A 83 0.43 -2.63 -3.52
C SER A 83 0.72 -4.08 -3.11
N MET A 84 -0.25 -4.77 -2.49
CA MET A 84 -0.11 -6.17 -2.10
C MET A 84 0.10 -7.08 -3.31
N TRP A 85 -0.48 -6.75 -4.46
CA TRP A 85 -0.21 -7.47 -5.70
C TRP A 85 1.24 -7.33 -6.17
N GLN A 86 1.85 -6.15 -6.05
CA GLN A 86 3.28 -5.98 -6.35
C GLN A 86 4.16 -6.69 -5.32
N VAL A 87 3.82 -6.62 -4.03
CA VAL A 87 4.51 -7.35 -2.94
C VAL A 87 4.52 -8.85 -3.25
N ARG A 88 3.37 -9.41 -3.64
CA ARG A 88 3.26 -10.80 -4.09
C ARG A 88 4.21 -11.12 -5.25
N LYS A 89 4.28 -10.26 -6.27
CA LYS A 89 5.21 -10.44 -7.40
C LYS A 89 6.67 -10.42 -6.95
N LEU A 90 7.05 -9.51 -6.05
CA LEU A 90 8.40 -9.47 -5.48
C LEU A 90 8.76 -10.76 -4.77
N PHE A 91 7.87 -11.28 -3.92
CA PHE A 91 8.12 -12.55 -3.25
C PHE A 91 8.24 -13.73 -4.22
N ARG A 92 7.50 -13.73 -5.33
CA ARG A 92 7.67 -14.74 -6.38
C ARG A 92 9.07 -14.70 -7.02
N TYR A 93 9.59 -13.52 -7.34
CA TYR A 93 10.96 -13.38 -7.84
C TYR A 93 11.99 -13.86 -6.80
N LEU A 94 11.80 -13.52 -5.52
CA LEU A 94 12.65 -13.98 -4.43
C LEU A 94 12.64 -15.51 -4.28
N ALA A 95 11.47 -16.13 -4.42
CA ALA A 95 11.34 -17.59 -4.33
C ALA A 95 12.06 -18.32 -5.48
N GLN A 96 12.19 -17.67 -6.64
CA GLN A 96 12.86 -18.19 -7.83
C GLN A 96 14.38 -17.90 -7.82
N GLY A 97 14.86 -17.06 -6.91
CA GLY A 97 16.26 -16.62 -6.88
C GLY A 97 16.62 -15.59 -7.96
N SER A 98 15.62 -14.97 -8.60
CA SER A 98 15.79 -14.08 -9.75
C SER A 98 15.99 -12.61 -9.34
N PHE A 99 17.02 -12.33 -8.54
CA PHE A 99 17.32 -10.97 -8.05
C PHE A 99 17.83 -10.01 -9.13
N ALA A 100 18.48 -10.55 -10.18
CA ALA A 100 19.04 -9.78 -11.28
C ALA A 100 18.05 -9.61 -12.46
N ASP A 101 16.79 -10.02 -12.29
CA ASP A 101 15.78 -9.85 -13.33
C ASP A 101 15.30 -8.38 -13.38
N ALA A 102 15.28 -7.79 -14.57
CA ALA A 102 14.72 -6.45 -14.80
C ALA A 102 13.26 -6.34 -14.31
N GLY A 103 12.53 -7.47 -14.30
CA GLY A 103 11.18 -7.59 -13.74
C GLY A 103 11.14 -7.31 -12.23
N PHE A 104 12.15 -7.72 -11.47
CA PHE A 104 12.24 -7.46 -10.02
C PHE A 104 12.38 -5.97 -9.73
N THR A 105 13.36 -5.30 -10.34
CA THR A 105 13.61 -3.86 -10.16
C THR A 105 12.41 -3.02 -10.58
N THR A 106 11.76 -3.37 -11.70
CA THR A 106 10.54 -2.68 -12.15
C THR A 106 9.40 -2.83 -11.14
N THR A 107 9.22 -4.03 -10.58
CA THR A 107 8.18 -4.29 -9.58
C THR A 107 8.48 -3.53 -8.28
N LEU A 108 9.74 -3.49 -7.85
CA LEU A 108 10.18 -2.76 -6.66
C LEU A 108 9.94 -1.25 -6.81
N ARG A 109 10.24 -0.69 -7.99
CA ARG A 109 10.01 0.72 -8.30
C ARG A 109 8.52 1.06 -8.26
N ARG A 110 7.67 0.21 -8.83
CA ARG A 110 6.20 0.37 -8.79
C ARG A 110 5.70 0.32 -7.34
N LEU A 111 6.19 -0.62 -6.54
CA LEU A 111 5.84 -0.70 -5.13
C LEU A 111 6.26 0.55 -4.35
N GLY A 112 7.46 1.09 -4.64
CA GLY A 112 7.92 2.35 -4.06
C GLY A 112 6.98 3.52 -4.34
N TRP A 113 6.59 3.72 -5.60
CA TRP A 113 5.61 4.75 -5.95
C TRP A 113 4.23 4.51 -5.34
N LEU A 114 3.76 3.27 -5.31
CA LEU A 114 2.47 2.94 -4.67
C LEU A 114 2.48 3.26 -3.17
N ALA A 115 3.59 3.03 -2.48
CA ALA A 115 3.73 3.39 -1.07
C ALA A 115 3.77 4.93 -0.88
N VAL A 116 4.50 5.67 -1.73
CA VAL A 116 4.46 7.15 -1.70
C VAL A 116 3.03 7.67 -1.93
N CYS A 117 2.36 7.17 -2.97
CA CYS A 117 0.96 7.51 -3.25
C CYS A 117 0.04 7.13 -2.09
N GLY A 118 0.25 5.97 -1.46
CA GLY A 118 -0.50 5.52 -0.30
C GLY A 118 -0.41 6.48 0.88
N GLY A 119 0.79 6.98 1.18
CA GLY A 119 0.99 7.99 2.23
C GLY A 119 0.26 9.31 1.93
N VAL A 120 0.42 9.85 0.70
CA VAL A 120 -0.22 11.11 0.29
C VAL A 120 -1.74 11.00 0.24
N VAL A 121 -2.26 9.95 -0.42
CA VAL A 121 -3.71 9.72 -0.55
C VAL A 121 -4.32 9.42 0.82
N GLY A 122 -3.64 8.63 1.66
CA GLY A 122 -4.09 8.33 3.01
C GLY A 122 -4.23 9.59 3.88
N PHE A 123 -3.32 10.56 3.72
CA PHE A 123 -3.41 11.86 4.38
C PHE A 123 -4.58 12.71 3.83
N ALA A 124 -4.70 12.79 2.50
CA ALA A 124 -5.77 13.55 1.86
C ALA A 124 -7.16 13.01 2.23
N VAL A 125 -7.37 11.70 2.15
CA VAL A 125 -8.68 11.08 2.44
C VAL A 125 -9.05 11.22 3.91
N ARG A 126 -8.11 11.01 4.84
CA ARG A 126 -8.36 11.21 6.28
C ARG A 126 -8.65 12.67 6.66
N THR A 127 -8.25 13.63 5.84
CA THR A 127 -8.59 15.05 6.07
C THR A 127 -9.89 15.44 5.39
N LEU A 128 -10.10 15.01 4.14
CA LEU A 128 -11.25 15.40 3.33
C LEU A 128 -12.55 14.74 3.77
N VAL A 129 -12.54 13.46 4.14
CA VAL A 129 -13.78 12.75 4.54
C VAL A 129 -14.39 13.36 5.80
N PRO A 130 -13.63 13.64 6.88
CA PRO A 130 -14.16 14.34 8.05
C PRO A 130 -14.66 15.75 7.78
N LEU A 131 -14.11 16.43 6.76
CA LEU A 131 -14.56 17.76 6.36
C LEU A 131 -15.86 17.74 5.56
N LEU A 132 -16.09 16.69 4.78
CA LEU A 132 -17.30 16.53 3.97
C LEU A 132 -18.51 16.19 4.82
N MET A 133 -18.35 15.34 5.84
CA MET A 133 -19.47 14.87 6.69
C MET A 133 -20.28 16.01 7.37
N PRO A 134 -19.67 17.05 7.97
CA PRO A 134 -20.39 18.14 8.63
C PRO A 134 -20.75 19.30 7.68
N VAL A 135 -20.68 19.15 6.35
CA VAL A 135 -20.97 20.26 5.41
C VAL A 135 -22.38 20.83 5.59
N ALA A 136 -23.35 19.97 5.95
CA ALA A 136 -24.73 20.36 6.22
C ALA A 136 -24.95 20.90 7.65
N ASN A 137 -23.93 20.89 8.52
CA ASN A 137 -24.08 21.43 9.87
C ASN A 137 -24.27 22.96 9.83
N PRO A 138 -25.03 23.52 10.80
CA PRO A 138 -25.17 24.95 10.99
C PRO A 138 -23.82 25.71 11.08
N PRO A 139 -23.78 27.00 10.71
CA PRO A 139 -22.59 27.82 10.87
C PRO A 139 -22.13 27.82 12.34
N GLY A 140 -20.82 27.63 12.57
CA GLY A 140 -20.24 27.46 13.91
C GLY A 140 -20.06 26.01 14.38
N GLN A 141 -20.60 25.03 13.65
CA GLN A 141 -20.47 23.59 13.96
C GLN A 141 -19.71 22.80 12.87
N LYS A 142 -18.96 23.52 12.03
CA LYS A 142 -18.05 22.93 11.04
C LYS A 142 -16.67 22.79 11.67
N MET A 143 -16.20 21.57 11.83
CA MET A 143 -14.91 21.28 12.47
C MET A 143 -13.90 20.84 11.42
N LEU A 144 -12.75 21.51 11.37
CA LEU A 144 -11.60 21.09 10.58
C LEU A 144 -10.76 20.13 11.42
N ILE A 145 -10.75 18.86 11.03
CA ILE A 145 -9.91 17.84 11.65
C ILE A 145 -8.77 17.55 10.68
N ILE A 146 -7.55 17.90 11.09
CA ILE A 146 -6.32 17.50 10.40
C ILE A 146 -5.73 16.37 11.23
N GLU A 147 -5.81 15.15 10.70
CA GLU A 147 -5.29 13.97 11.38
C GLU A 147 -3.97 13.54 10.76
N PHE A 148 -2.94 13.46 11.60
CA PHE A 148 -1.64 12.96 11.20
C PHE A 148 -1.42 11.56 11.78
N ASN A 149 -1.19 10.57 10.90
CA ASN A 149 -1.05 9.18 11.31
C ASN A 149 0.36 8.66 10.99
N SER A 150 0.99 7.97 11.95
CA SER A 150 2.32 7.37 11.78
C SER A 150 2.40 6.38 10.61
N GLY A 151 1.31 5.73 10.25
CA GLY A 151 1.19 4.84 9.09
C GLY A 151 1.39 5.57 7.75
N GLN A 152 0.95 6.82 7.62
CA GLN A 152 1.16 7.63 6.41
C GLN A 152 2.64 7.94 6.24
N VAL A 153 3.29 8.37 7.34
CA VAL A 153 4.73 8.67 7.37
C VAL A 153 5.54 7.41 7.06
N ALA A 154 5.22 6.29 7.70
CA ALA A 154 5.88 5.02 7.44
C ALA A 154 5.75 4.59 5.98
N SER A 155 4.58 4.80 5.37
CA SER A 155 4.33 4.50 3.96
C SER A 155 5.19 5.35 3.03
N LEU A 156 5.28 6.66 3.28
CA LEU A 156 6.15 7.57 2.53
C LEU A 156 7.62 7.16 2.62
N ILE A 157 8.11 6.91 3.84
CA ILE A 157 9.50 6.51 4.09
C ILE A 157 9.80 5.19 3.39
N MET A 158 8.92 4.19 3.50
CA MET A 158 9.12 2.91 2.80
C MET A 158 9.10 3.07 1.28
N GLY A 159 8.24 3.93 0.76
CA GLY A 159 8.21 4.23 -0.67
C GLY A 159 9.53 4.81 -1.16
N LEU A 160 10.06 5.82 -0.45
CA LEU A 160 11.37 6.40 -0.76
C LEU A 160 12.49 5.37 -0.63
N LEU A 161 12.47 4.52 0.40
CA LEU A 161 13.45 3.47 0.59
C LEU A 161 13.46 2.47 -0.58
N PHE A 162 12.27 2.03 -1.03
CA PHE A 162 12.17 1.15 -2.20
C PHE A 162 12.67 1.81 -3.48
N LEU A 163 12.38 3.10 -3.68
CA LEU A 163 12.91 3.84 -4.82
C LEU A 163 14.44 3.93 -4.77
N VAL A 164 15.02 4.23 -3.62
CA VAL A 164 16.48 4.22 -3.43
C VAL A 164 17.06 2.83 -3.74
N PHE A 165 16.45 1.76 -3.23
CA PHE A 165 16.89 0.40 -3.50
C PHE A 165 16.83 0.04 -4.99
N THR A 166 15.91 0.60 -5.76
CA THR A 166 15.90 0.34 -7.21
C THR A 166 17.17 0.84 -7.90
N HIS A 167 17.72 1.98 -7.46
CA HIS A 167 19.01 2.48 -7.96
C HIS A 167 20.18 1.61 -7.48
N VAL A 168 20.16 1.19 -6.21
CA VAL A 168 21.19 0.29 -5.66
C VAL A 168 21.22 -1.05 -6.41
N PHE A 169 20.06 -1.65 -6.67
CA PHE A 169 19.99 -2.91 -7.43
C PHE A 169 20.43 -2.76 -8.89
N ALA A 170 20.12 -1.63 -9.52
CA ALA A 170 20.62 -1.35 -10.87
C ALA A 170 22.17 -1.30 -10.89
N GLU A 171 22.77 -0.67 -9.89
CA GLU A 171 24.22 -0.59 -9.74
C GLU A 171 24.86 -1.98 -9.50
N VAL A 172 24.29 -2.77 -8.60
CA VAL A 172 24.74 -4.14 -8.34
C VAL A 172 24.67 -5.01 -9.59
N THR A 173 23.61 -4.84 -10.39
CA THR A 173 23.44 -5.60 -11.65
C THR A 173 24.47 -5.16 -12.68
N ARG A 174 24.75 -3.85 -12.81
CA ARG A 174 25.81 -3.33 -13.69
C ARG A 174 27.19 -3.88 -13.33
N MET A 175 27.55 -3.84 -12.04
CA MET A 175 28.83 -4.38 -11.56
C MET A 175 28.97 -5.88 -11.86
N ALA A 176 27.87 -6.64 -11.76
CA ALA A 176 27.86 -8.07 -12.10
C ALA A 176 28.02 -8.33 -13.61
N GLU A 177 27.46 -7.46 -14.45
CA GLU A 177 27.61 -7.50 -15.92
C GLU A 177 29.07 -7.21 -16.32
N GLU A 178 29.67 -6.15 -15.76
CA GLU A 178 31.06 -5.77 -16.01
C GLU A 178 32.02 -6.91 -15.64
N ASN A 179 31.86 -7.53 -14.47
CA ASN A 179 32.68 -8.66 -14.05
C ASN A 179 32.57 -9.89 -14.97
N ARG A 180 31.43 -10.10 -15.64
CA ARG A 180 31.28 -11.17 -16.64
C ARG A 180 31.98 -10.84 -17.96
N SER A 181 32.15 -9.57 -18.29
CA SER A 181 32.81 -9.14 -19.53
C SER A 181 34.35 -9.23 -19.48
N PHE A 182 34.94 -9.34 -18.27
CA PHE A 182 36.38 -9.45 -18.06
C PHE A 182 36.92 -10.89 -17.97
N ILE A 183 36.06 -11.92 -17.99
CA ILE A 183 36.43 -13.35 -18.00
C ILE A 183 36.11 -13.93 -19.38
#